data_AF-A0A968MNI8-F1
#
_entry.id   AF-A0A968MNI8-F1
#
_cell.length_a   1.000
_cell.length_b   1.000
_cell.length_c   1.000
_cell.angle_alpha   90.00
_cell.angle_beta   90.00
_cell.angle_gamma   90.00
#
_symmetry.space_group_name_H-M   'P 1'
#
loop_
_entity.id
_entity.type
_entity.pdbx_description
1 polymer ?
#
loop_
_entity_poly.entity_id
_entity_poly.type
_entity_poly.pdbx_seq_one_letter_code
_entity_poly.pdbx_strand_id
1 'polypeptide(L)'
;MAHPDQPSVALTIAGSDSGGGAGIQADLKTFAAFGVHGLSAISALTAQSTTEVRSVFPIPASFVAEQIDTLVDDFRVDAVKTGMIADPETIEVVRARAQAHRWKLVMDPVMVAASGARLASEPVVRAMERLFPFATILTPNLDEVEVLLGSRPEDADAMAEAAKLLLERGPQAVLV
;
A
#
# COMPACT_ATOMS: atom_id res chain seq x y z
N MET A 1 -20.69 11.74 16.35
CA MET A 1 -20.08 12.84 15.56
C MET A 1 -18.64 12.95 16.00
N ALA A 2 -17.67 13.07 15.08
CA ALA A 2 -16.27 13.23 15.47
C ALA A 2 -16.12 14.54 16.27
N HIS A 3 -15.42 14.50 17.41
CA HIS A 3 -15.11 15.71 18.16
C HIS A 3 -14.13 16.56 17.32
N PRO A 4 -14.36 17.87 17.17
CA PRO A 4 -13.55 18.74 16.32
C PRO A 4 -12.07 18.83 16.72
N ASP A 5 -11.70 18.32 17.90
CA ASP A 5 -10.34 18.35 18.45
C ASP A 5 -9.59 17.00 18.37
N GLN A 6 -10.18 15.95 17.78
CA GLN A 6 -9.47 14.67 17.61
C GLN A 6 -8.80 14.60 16.23
N PRO A 7 -7.47 14.37 16.16
CA PRO A 7 -6.77 14.21 14.89
C PRO A 7 -7.31 12.99 14.15
N SER A 8 -7.39 13.07 12.82
CA SER A 8 -7.74 11.91 11.98
C SER A 8 -6.74 10.78 12.19
N VAL A 9 -7.22 9.54 12.10
CA VAL A 9 -6.39 8.34 12.29
C VAL A 9 -6.17 7.64 10.96
N ALA A 10 -4.92 7.44 10.57
CA ALA A 10 -4.57 6.71 9.35
C ALA A 10 -3.70 5.49 9.68
N LEU A 11 -4.02 4.36 9.05
CA LEU A 11 -3.26 3.11 9.17
C LEU A 11 -2.43 2.90 7.91
N THR A 12 -1.12 2.68 8.06
CA THR A 12 -0.29 2.11 6.99
C THR A 12 -0.15 0.59 7.17
N ILE A 13 -0.27 -0.14 6.07
CA ILE A 13 0.01 -1.58 5.98
C ILE A 13 1.15 -1.76 4.98
N ALA A 14 2.38 -1.87 5.47
CA ALA A 14 3.58 -1.89 4.62
C ALA A 14 4.77 -2.55 5.31
N GLY A 15 5.86 -2.71 4.55
CA GLY A 15 7.14 -3.13 5.09
C GLY A 15 7.83 -2.04 5.92
N SER A 16 8.65 -2.46 6.88
CA SER A 16 9.56 -1.60 7.64
C SER A 16 10.87 -1.41 6.89
N ASP A 17 11.23 -0.16 6.60
CA ASP A 17 12.53 0.25 6.07
C ASP A 17 13.47 0.60 7.23
N SER A 18 14.56 -0.17 7.36
CA SER A 18 15.59 0.07 8.37
C SER A 18 16.32 1.42 8.21
N GLY A 19 16.34 1.99 7.00
CA GLY A 19 16.90 3.32 6.73
C GLY A 19 15.97 4.48 7.11
N GLY A 20 14.68 4.19 7.32
CA GLY A 20 13.66 5.15 7.71
C GLY A 20 13.28 6.18 6.62
N GLY A 21 13.64 5.94 5.36
CA GLY A 21 13.34 6.79 4.22
C GLY A 21 12.12 6.35 3.41
N ALA A 22 11.69 5.10 3.56
CA ALA A 22 10.54 4.49 2.90
C ALA A 22 9.68 3.70 3.91
N GLY A 23 8.77 2.86 3.40
CA GLY A 23 7.96 1.94 4.20
C GLY A 23 7.10 2.64 5.25
N ILE A 24 6.79 1.92 6.33
CA ILE A 24 5.99 2.48 7.43
C ILE A 24 6.64 3.72 8.05
N GLN A 25 7.98 3.85 8.01
CA GLN A 25 8.68 5.00 8.58
C GLN A 25 8.38 6.28 7.80
N ALA A 26 8.41 6.22 6.47
CA ALA A 26 8.02 7.36 5.62
C ALA A 26 6.53 7.68 5.77
N ASP A 27 5.68 6.66 5.83
CA ASP A 27 4.24 6.81 6.00
C ASP A 27 3.90 7.52 7.32
N LEU A 28 4.42 7.02 8.45
CA LEU A 28 4.18 7.60 9.78
C LEU A 28 4.74 9.02 9.92
N LYS A 29 5.92 9.30 9.35
CA LYS A 29 6.47 10.67 9.30
C LYS A 29 5.58 11.61 8.51
N THR A 30 5.05 11.13 7.37
CA THR A 30 4.13 11.90 6.53
C THR A 30 2.84 12.18 7.28
N PHE A 31 2.22 11.17 7.90
CA PHE A 31 1.02 11.35 8.71
C PHE A 31 1.23 12.39 9.81
N ALA A 32 2.33 12.28 10.57
CA ALA A 32 2.66 13.23 11.62
C ALA A 32 2.84 14.67 11.08
N ALA A 33 3.50 14.84 9.93
CA ALA A 33 3.70 16.15 9.30
C ALA A 33 2.38 16.83 8.88
N PHE A 34 1.34 16.04 8.59
CA PHE A 34 0.00 16.51 8.26
C PHE A 34 -0.98 16.52 9.45
N GLY A 35 -0.49 16.32 10.68
CA GLY A 35 -1.33 16.32 11.88
C GLY A 35 -2.27 15.10 12.00
N VAL A 36 -1.95 14.02 11.31
CA VAL A 36 -2.70 12.75 11.34
C VAL A 36 -2.04 11.81 12.34
N HIS A 37 -2.85 11.16 13.18
CA HIS A 37 -2.38 10.11 14.06
C HIS A 37 -2.12 8.84 13.24
N GLY A 38 -0.84 8.46 13.13
CA GLY A 38 -0.41 7.31 12.34
C GLY A 38 -0.39 6.01 13.13
N LEU A 39 -1.04 4.99 12.60
CA LEU A 39 -0.94 3.59 13.01
C LEU A 39 -0.19 2.78 11.94
N SER A 40 0.40 1.65 12.33
CA SER A 40 1.10 0.77 11.38
C SER A 40 0.86 -0.71 11.67
N ALA A 41 0.55 -1.48 10.63
CA ALA A 41 0.65 -2.94 10.61
C ALA A 41 1.81 -3.33 9.68
N ILE A 42 2.76 -4.10 10.20
CA ILE A 42 4.01 -4.41 9.49
C ILE A 42 3.82 -5.71 8.70
N SER A 43 3.98 -5.63 7.37
CA SER A 43 3.89 -6.80 6.46
C SER A 43 5.24 -7.51 6.29
N ALA A 44 6.35 -6.79 6.43
CA ALA A 44 7.69 -7.35 6.31
C ALA A 44 8.71 -6.45 7.03
N LEU A 45 9.82 -7.03 7.47
CA LEU A 45 11.01 -6.30 7.88
C LEU A 45 12.04 -6.36 6.76
N THR A 46 12.73 -5.25 6.50
CA THR A 46 13.80 -5.22 5.49
C THR A 46 15.14 -4.88 6.15
N ALA A 47 16.19 -5.62 5.80
CA ALA A 47 17.56 -5.19 6.00
C ALA A 47 17.94 -4.26 4.82
N GLN A 48 17.42 -3.04 4.87
CA GLN A 48 17.51 -2.05 3.81
C GLN A 48 18.39 -0.86 4.22
N SER A 49 19.09 -0.29 3.25
CA SER A 49 19.79 0.99 3.35
C SER A 49 19.44 1.89 2.16
N THR A 50 20.08 3.04 2.06
CA THR A 50 19.92 3.95 0.92
C THR A 50 20.47 3.40 -0.41
N THR A 51 21.24 2.30 -0.38
CA THR A 51 21.91 1.75 -1.58
C THR A 51 21.44 0.35 -1.96
N GLU A 52 20.87 -0.42 -1.03
CA GLU A 52 20.49 -1.81 -1.29
C GLU A 52 19.43 -2.34 -0.32
N VAL A 53 18.78 -3.44 -0.72
CA VAL A 53 17.98 -4.31 0.15
C VAL A 53 18.70 -5.66 0.22
N ARG A 54 19.24 -6.01 1.39
CA ARG A 54 20.00 -7.27 1.57
C ARG A 54 19.10 -8.47 1.83
N SER A 55 18.04 -8.26 2.59
CA SER A 55 17.08 -9.31 2.91
C SER A 55 15.71 -8.73 3.25
N VAL A 56 14.69 -9.55 3.02
CA VAL A 56 13.30 -9.28 3.38
C VAL A 56 12.85 -10.43 4.27
N PHE A 57 12.34 -10.10 5.45
CA PHE A 57 11.73 -11.04 6.38
C PHE A 57 10.22 -10.82 6.37
N PRO A 58 9.44 -11.67 5.68
CA PRO A 58 7.99 -11.52 5.64
C PRO A 58 7.38 -11.84 7.00
N ILE A 59 6.40 -11.05 7.43
CA ILE A 59 5.61 -11.33 8.62
C ILE A 59 4.48 -12.29 8.24
N PRO A 60 4.20 -13.34 9.02
CA PRO A 60 3.09 -14.25 8.72
C PRO A 60 1.76 -13.50 8.58
N ALA A 61 1.00 -13.79 7.51
CA ALA A 61 -0.27 -13.13 7.23
C ALA A 61 -1.27 -13.19 8.40
N SER A 62 -1.28 -14.27 9.19
CA SER A 62 -2.10 -14.38 10.40
C SER A 62 -1.73 -13.34 11.46
N PHE A 63 -0.45 -13.02 11.60
CA PHE A 63 0.01 -11.99 12.53
C PHE A 63 -0.22 -10.57 11.99
N VAL A 64 -0.20 -10.39 10.65
CA VAL A 64 -0.65 -9.12 10.04
C VAL A 64 -2.14 -8.90 10.30
N ALA A 65 -2.94 -9.96 10.19
CA ALA A 65 -4.36 -9.92 10.55
C ALA A 65 -4.55 -9.53 12.02
N GLU A 66 -3.84 -10.17 12.96
CA GLU A 66 -3.91 -9.81 14.39
C GLU A 66 -3.53 -8.35 14.66
N GLN A 67 -2.49 -7.82 13.99
CA GLN A 67 -2.12 -6.41 14.09
C GLN A 67 -3.26 -5.49 13.62
N ILE A 68 -3.83 -5.76 12.44
CA ILE A 68 -4.92 -4.95 11.88
C ILE A 68 -6.14 -5.02 12.80
N ASP A 69 -6.56 -6.23 13.18
CA ASP A 69 -7.76 -6.48 13.98
C ASP A 69 -7.63 -5.78 15.36
N THR A 70 -6.46 -5.88 16.01
CA THR A 70 -6.18 -5.16 17.27
C THR A 70 -6.31 -3.64 17.13
N LEU A 71 -5.81 -3.07 16.03
CA LEU A 71 -5.84 -1.62 15.81
C LEU A 71 -7.23 -1.12 15.47
N VAL A 72 -8.01 -1.86 14.67
CA VAL A 72 -9.37 -1.43 14.29
C VAL A 72 -10.39 -1.60 15.42
N ASP A 73 -10.11 -2.50 16.37
CA ASP A 73 -10.93 -2.67 17.58
C ASP A 73 -10.74 -1.53 18.58
N ASP A 74 -9.55 -0.92 18.63
CA ASP A 74 -9.23 0.19 19.55
C ASP A 74 -9.39 1.57 18.90
N PHE A 75 -9.08 1.70 17.61
CA PHE A 75 -9.08 2.97 16.89
C PHE A 75 -10.15 3.05 15.81
N ARG A 76 -10.81 4.21 15.72
CA ARG A 76 -11.59 4.56 14.54
C ARG A 76 -10.66 5.00 13.41
N VAL A 77 -10.29 4.06 12.55
CA VAL A 77 -9.43 4.31 11.38
C VAL A 77 -10.20 5.05 10.28
N ASP A 78 -9.75 6.26 9.91
CA ASP A 78 -10.39 7.10 8.89
C ASP A 78 -9.90 6.82 7.47
N ALA A 79 -8.63 6.42 7.34
CA ALA A 79 -7.99 6.08 6.07
C ALA A 79 -6.96 4.97 6.23
N VAL A 80 -6.76 4.19 5.17
CA VAL A 80 -5.74 3.15 5.10
C VAL A 80 -4.87 3.38 3.89
N LYS A 81 -3.55 3.20 4.05
CA LYS A 81 -2.58 3.15 2.97
C LYS A 81 -1.93 1.77 2.93
N THR A 82 -1.88 1.14 1.78
CA THR A 82 -1.03 -0.06 1.58
C THR A 82 0.23 0.33 0.86
N GLY A 83 1.38 -0.17 1.30
CA GLY A 83 2.65 -0.10 0.56
C GLY A 83 3.10 -1.49 0.13
N MET A 84 4.41 -1.78 0.24
CA MET A 84 4.96 -3.10 -0.06
C MET A 84 4.28 -4.20 0.77
N ILE A 85 3.66 -5.17 0.08
CA ILE A 85 3.15 -6.42 0.63
C ILE A 85 3.76 -7.57 -0.17
N ALA A 86 4.45 -8.49 0.52
CA ALA A 86 5.34 -9.46 -0.13
C ALA A 86 4.65 -10.75 -0.59
N ASP A 87 3.45 -11.04 -0.08
CA ASP A 87 2.77 -12.32 -0.29
C ASP A 87 1.26 -12.18 -0.56
N PRO A 88 0.68 -13.08 -1.39
CA PRO A 88 -0.75 -13.08 -1.70
C PRO A 88 -1.66 -13.23 -0.48
N GLU A 89 -1.24 -13.97 0.53
CA GLU A 89 -2.01 -14.26 1.73
C GLU A 89 -2.25 -12.99 2.55
N THR A 90 -1.23 -12.16 2.72
CA THR A 90 -1.35 -10.84 3.36
C THR A 90 -2.23 -9.90 2.55
N ILE A 91 -2.15 -9.92 1.21
CA ILE A 91 -3.06 -9.11 0.38
C ILE A 91 -4.52 -9.54 0.59
N GLU A 92 -4.78 -10.83 0.71
CA GLU A 92 -6.12 -11.36 0.98
C GLU A 92 -6.63 -10.96 2.36
N VAL A 93 -5.75 -10.91 3.38
CA VAL A 93 -6.07 -10.34 4.69
C VAL A 93 -6.52 -8.89 4.55
N VAL A 94 -5.75 -8.04 3.85
CA VAL A 94 -6.11 -6.63 3.63
C VAL A 94 -7.42 -6.51 2.87
N ARG A 95 -7.62 -7.30 1.80
CA ARG A 95 -8.83 -7.31 0.99
C ARG A 95 -10.07 -7.61 1.82
N ALA A 96 -10.02 -8.64 2.67
CA ALA A 96 -11.14 -9.02 3.53
C ALA A 96 -11.53 -7.89 4.49
N ARG A 97 -10.55 -7.19 5.08
CA ARG A 97 -10.83 -6.06 6.00
C ARG A 97 -11.26 -4.80 5.25
N ALA A 98 -10.68 -4.51 4.09
CA ALA A 98 -11.14 -3.40 3.24
C ALA A 98 -12.62 -3.57 2.85
N GLN A 99 -13.04 -4.81 2.55
CA GLN A 99 -14.43 -5.15 2.30
C GLN A 99 -15.32 -4.98 3.55
N ALA A 100 -14.87 -5.45 4.72
CA ALA A 100 -15.64 -5.40 5.96
C ALA A 100 -15.83 -3.97 6.50
N HIS A 101 -14.77 -3.16 6.46
CA HIS A 101 -14.76 -1.83 7.09
C HIS A 101 -15.02 -0.68 6.11
N ARG A 102 -14.97 -0.93 4.79
CA ARG A 102 -15.18 0.09 3.73
C ARG A 102 -14.29 1.33 3.91
N TRP A 103 -13.00 1.09 4.13
CA TRP A 103 -12.01 2.15 4.32
C TRP A 103 -11.86 3.07 3.11
N LYS A 104 -11.39 4.29 3.35
CA LYS A 104 -10.73 5.10 2.32
C LYS A 104 -9.34 4.53 2.10
N LEU A 105 -9.19 3.73 1.03
CA LEU A 105 -7.97 2.98 0.75
C LEU A 105 -7.13 3.68 -0.31
N VAL A 106 -5.95 4.15 0.09
CA VAL A 106 -4.87 4.56 -0.81
C VAL A 106 -4.01 3.32 -1.10
N MET A 107 -4.01 2.88 -2.34
CA MET A 107 -3.25 1.70 -2.75
C MET A 107 -2.02 2.12 -3.55
N ASP A 108 -0.85 2.00 -2.92
CA ASP A 108 0.45 2.12 -3.57
C ASP A 108 0.91 0.70 -3.99
N PRO A 109 0.86 0.34 -5.28
CA PRO A 109 1.05 -1.03 -5.75
C PRO A 109 2.54 -1.35 -5.88
N VAL A 110 3.29 -1.24 -4.77
CA VAL A 110 4.74 -1.40 -4.74
C VAL A 110 5.15 -2.79 -5.22
N MET A 111 5.61 -2.86 -6.47
CA MET A 111 6.08 -4.08 -7.13
C MET A 111 7.60 -4.10 -7.33
N VAL A 112 8.25 -2.94 -7.16
CA VAL A 112 9.68 -2.73 -7.36
C VAL A 112 10.21 -1.91 -6.17
N ALA A 113 11.37 -2.30 -5.64
CA ALA A 113 12.02 -1.57 -4.56
C ALA A 113 12.55 -0.23 -5.08
N ALA A 114 12.76 0.74 -4.19
CA ALA A 114 13.44 2.00 -4.55
C ALA A 114 14.85 1.77 -5.15
N SER A 115 15.48 0.63 -4.85
CA SER A 115 16.76 0.22 -5.44
C SER A 115 16.64 -0.44 -6.83
N GLY A 116 15.42 -0.53 -7.40
CA GLY A 116 15.13 -1.19 -8.68
C GLY A 116 14.95 -2.71 -8.63
N ALA A 117 15.01 -3.33 -7.44
CA ALA A 117 14.82 -4.77 -7.30
C ALA A 117 13.34 -5.14 -7.49
N ARG A 118 13.03 -6.11 -8.37
CA ARG A 118 11.66 -6.63 -8.51
C ARG A 118 11.24 -7.34 -7.22
N LEU A 119 10.21 -6.84 -6.56
CA LEU A 119 9.72 -7.33 -5.27
C LEU A 119 8.52 -8.28 -5.42
N ALA A 120 7.71 -8.10 -6.47
CA ALA A 120 6.47 -8.86 -6.65
C ALA A 120 6.61 -10.01 -7.66
N SER A 121 6.22 -11.21 -7.22
CA SER A 121 5.98 -12.36 -8.09
C SER A 121 4.61 -12.24 -8.80
N GLU A 122 4.41 -12.96 -9.90
CA GLU A 122 3.12 -13.00 -10.59
C GLU A 122 1.90 -13.30 -9.67
N PRO A 123 1.97 -14.28 -8.75
CA PRO A 123 0.90 -14.50 -7.78
C PRO A 123 0.56 -13.27 -6.93
N VAL A 124 1.58 -12.50 -6.54
CA VAL A 124 1.42 -11.27 -5.76
C VAL A 124 0.71 -10.20 -6.58
N VAL A 125 1.12 -9.99 -7.84
CA VAL A 125 0.46 -9.05 -8.76
C VAL A 125 -1.02 -9.42 -8.94
N ARG A 126 -1.32 -10.69 -9.22
CA ARG A 126 -2.71 -11.16 -9.34
C ARG A 126 -3.53 -10.97 -8.07
N ALA A 127 -2.90 -11.07 -6.90
CA ALA A 127 -3.57 -10.80 -5.63
C ALA A 127 -3.83 -9.30 -5.44
N MET A 128 -2.87 -8.44 -5.80
CA MET A 128 -3.03 -6.98 -5.76
C MET A 128 -4.18 -6.52 -6.64
N GLU A 129 -4.31 -7.06 -7.86
CA GLU A 129 -5.42 -6.69 -8.75
C GLU A 129 -6.80 -7.00 -8.15
N ARG A 130 -6.92 -8.05 -7.31
CA ARG A 130 -8.17 -8.34 -6.58
C ARG A 130 -8.48 -7.32 -5.48
N LEU A 131 -7.51 -6.51 -5.07
CA LEU A 131 -7.68 -5.42 -4.11
C LEU A 131 -8.12 -4.11 -4.79
N PHE A 132 -7.86 -3.95 -6.10
CA PHE A 132 -8.18 -2.72 -6.84
C PHE A 132 -9.63 -2.24 -6.68
N PRO A 133 -10.67 -3.11 -6.70
CA PRO A 133 -12.05 -2.67 -6.52
C PRO A 133 -12.36 -1.99 -5.17
N PHE A 134 -11.46 -2.12 -4.19
CA PHE A 134 -11.59 -1.50 -2.87
C PHE A 134 -10.77 -0.21 -2.75
N ALA A 135 -9.91 0.09 -3.72
CA ALA A 135 -9.06 1.28 -3.69
C ALA A 135 -9.89 2.55 -3.98
N THR A 136 -9.80 3.51 -3.07
CA THR A 136 -10.26 4.88 -3.31
C THR A 136 -9.35 5.57 -4.32
N ILE A 137 -8.05 5.31 -4.25
CA ILE A 137 -7.08 5.75 -5.25
C ILE A 137 -5.96 4.71 -5.38
N LEU A 138 -5.61 4.37 -6.62
CA LEU A 138 -4.42 3.60 -6.97
C LEU A 138 -3.33 4.56 -7.45
N THR A 139 -2.09 4.41 -6.97
CA THR A 139 -0.98 5.34 -7.25
C THR A 139 0.24 4.65 -7.86
N PRO A 140 0.13 4.01 -9.05
CA PRO A 140 1.27 3.31 -9.63
C PRO A 140 2.26 4.28 -10.25
N ASN A 141 3.55 3.99 -10.14
CA ASN A 141 4.58 4.65 -10.95
C ASN A 141 4.69 4.02 -12.36
N LEU A 142 5.56 4.56 -13.23
CA LEU A 142 5.72 4.08 -14.61
C LEU A 142 6.19 2.62 -14.71
N ASP A 143 7.05 2.15 -13.80
CA ASP A 143 7.52 0.77 -13.80
C ASP A 143 6.38 -0.20 -13.40
N GLU A 144 5.53 0.23 -12.48
CA GLU A 144 4.35 -0.52 -12.03
C GLU A 144 3.27 -0.56 -13.10
N VAL A 145 3.06 0.54 -13.83
CA VAL A 145 2.18 0.57 -15.00
C VAL A 145 2.67 -0.43 -16.06
N GLU A 146 3.98 -0.47 -16.34
CA GLU A 146 4.55 -1.43 -17.28
C GLU A 146 4.28 -2.88 -16.85
N VAL A 147 4.40 -3.19 -15.56
CA VAL A 147 4.09 -4.52 -15.02
C VAL A 147 2.59 -4.84 -15.13
N LEU A 148 1.70 -3.89 -14.86
CA LEU A 148 0.25 -4.09 -14.85
C LEU A 148 -0.36 -4.14 -16.26
N LEU A 149 0.11 -3.29 -17.17
CA LEU A 149 -0.46 -3.13 -18.52
C LEU A 149 0.39 -3.79 -19.61
N GLY A 150 1.62 -4.20 -19.31
CA GLY A 150 2.56 -4.76 -20.29
C GLY A 150 3.18 -3.73 -21.23
N SER A 151 2.96 -2.43 -20.98
CA SER A 151 3.55 -1.33 -21.76
C SER A 151 3.83 -0.13 -20.85
N ARG A 152 4.98 0.53 -21.08
CA ARG A 152 5.41 1.71 -20.34
C ARG A 152 4.95 2.98 -21.07
N PRO A 153 4.22 3.89 -20.41
CA PRO A 153 3.93 5.20 -20.99
C PRO A 153 5.18 6.04 -21.19
N GLU A 154 5.29 6.73 -22.33
CA GLU A 154 6.43 7.59 -22.68
C GLU A 154 6.12 9.09 -22.56
N ASP A 155 4.84 9.46 -22.50
CA ASP A 155 4.37 10.84 -22.39
C ASP A 155 3.09 10.95 -21.55
N ALA A 156 2.64 12.19 -21.32
CA ALA A 156 1.49 12.49 -20.48
C ALA A 156 0.15 11.96 -21.06
N ASP A 157 0.03 11.90 -22.39
CA ASP A 157 -1.18 11.38 -23.03
C ASP A 157 -1.26 9.86 -22.85
N ALA A 158 -0.12 9.16 -23.03
CA ALA A 158 -0.01 7.74 -22.75
C ALA A 158 -0.23 7.41 -21.26
N MET A 159 0.22 8.27 -20.33
CA MET A 159 -0.07 8.14 -18.89
C MET A 159 -1.57 8.26 -18.61
N ALA A 160 -2.26 9.21 -19.27
CA ALA A 160 -3.70 9.38 -19.12
C ALA A 160 -4.48 8.17 -19.67
N GLU A 161 -4.07 7.59 -20.79
CA GLU A 161 -4.66 6.35 -21.32
C GLU A 161 -4.39 5.15 -20.40
N ALA A 162 -3.17 5.02 -19.86
CA ALA A 162 -2.84 3.99 -18.88
C ALA A 162 -3.72 4.11 -17.62
N ALA A 163 -3.93 5.33 -17.11
CA ALA A 163 -4.81 5.57 -15.97
C ALA A 163 -6.26 5.14 -16.25
N LYS A 164 -6.78 5.40 -17.46
CA LYS A 164 -8.12 4.93 -17.87
C LYS A 164 -8.22 3.40 -17.90
N LEU A 165 -7.24 2.72 -18.49
CA LEU A 165 -7.20 1.26 -18.52
C LEU A 165 -7.13 0.66 -17.10
N LEU A 166 -6.42 1.30 -16.19
CA LEU A 166 -6.37 0.88 -14.78
C LEU A 166 -7.68 1.15 -14.04
N LEU A 167 -8.38 2.26 -14.33
CA LEU A 167 -9.70 2.55 -13.79
C LEU A 167 -10.72 1.45 -14.13
N GLU A 168 -10.65 0.90 -15.35
CA GLU A 168 -11.52 -0.22 -15.77
C GLU A 168 -11.33 -1.49 -14.94
N ARG A 169 -10.20 -1.62 -14.23
CA ARG A 169 -9.93 -2.76 -13.33
C ARG A 169 -10.55 -2.60 -11.93
N GLY A 170 -11.25 -1.50 -11.67
CA GLY A 170 -12.09 -1.30 -10.48
C GLY A 170 -11.73 -0.21 -9.46
N PRO A 171 -10.51 0.40 -9.41
CA PRO A 171 -10.26 1.46 -8.43
C PRO A 171 -11.13 2.69 -8.73
N GLN A 172 -11.47 3.46 -7.70
CA GLN A 172 -12.33 4.66 -7.86
C GLN A 172 -11.60 5.83 -8.53
N ALA A 173 -10.29 5.91 -8.32
CA ALA A 173 -9.39 6.90 -8.93
C ALA A 173 -8.03 6.25 -9.21
N VAL A 174 -7.30 6.75 -10.20
CA VAL A 174 -5.93 6.35 -10.51
C VAL A 174 -5.08 7.60 -10.71
N LEU A 175 -3.90 7.63 -10.12
CA LEU A 175 -2.88 8.66 -10.31
C LEU A 175 -1.59 8.00 -10.79
N VAL A 176 -1.29 8.16 -12.08
CA VAL A 176 -0.04 7.75 -12.72
C VAL A 176 0.92 8.93 -12.75
#